data_AF-A0A2U0AHX4-F1
#
_entry.id   AF-A0A2U0AHX4-F1
#
_cell.length_a   1.000
_cell.length_b   1.000
_cell.length_c   1.000
_cell.angle_alpha   90.00
_cell.angle_beta   90.00
_cell.angle_gamma   90.00
#
_symmetry.space_group_name_H-M   'P 1'
#
loop_
_entity.id
_entity.type
_entity.pdbx_description
1 polymer ?
#
loop_
_entity_poly.entity_id
_entity_poly.type
_entity_poly.pdbx_seq_one_letter_code
_entity_poly.pdbx_strand_id
1 'polypeptide(L)'
;MSISTDFLTSILDTLTDHIAVIDLEGKILYVNQSWVFFGIENSFSASKNWIGTNYLEACSLAADRGDSLGGEAEEGILSVIDKTRDRFYYEYPCHSPQEQRWFQMRVTPFDLNSERYLVISHSIITERKLAEEQIVRLSRLDSLTGLANRRYFDEWFANEWNRCTREQAPISLAIIDINHFK
;
A
#
# COMPACT_ATOMS: atom_id res chain seq x y z
N MET A 1 37.30 5.02 -10.18
CA MET A 1 36.44 4.89 -11.37
C MET A 1 35.17 5.68 -11.04
N SER A 2 34.94 6.84 -11.66
CA SER A 2 33.72 7.61 -11.38
C SER A 2 32.55 6.93 -12.08
N ILE A 3 31.48 6.67 -11.34
CA ILE A 3 30.25 6.14 -11.93
C ILE A 3 29.62 7.27 -12.76
N SER A 4 29.27 6.97 -14.02
CA SER A 4 28.56 7.91 -14.89
C SER A 4 27.10 8.08 -14.44
N THR A 5 26.54 9.27 -14.62
CA THR A 5 25.10 9.52 -14.45
C THR A 5 24.27 8.55 -15.29
N ASP A 6 24.69 8.27 -16.52
CA ASP A 6 23.98 7.36 -17.43
C ASP A 6 23.92 5.93 -16.88
N PHE A 7 24.97 5.51 -16.15
CA PHE A 7 25.00 4.19 -15.52
C PHE A 7 24.00 4.10 -14.36
N LEU A 8 23.91 5.14 -13.51
CA LEU A 8 22.95 5.18 -12.42
C LEU A 8 21.51 5.24 -12.93
N THR A 9 21.24 6.06 -13.95
CA THR A 9 19.93 6.13 -14.61
C THR A 9 19.56 4.76 -15.18
N SER A 10 20.49 4.10 -15.88
CA SER A 10 20.27 2.75 -16.42
C SER A 10 19.95 1.73 -15.33
N ILE A 11 20.57 1.82 -14.15
CA ILE A 11 20.21 0.95 -13.02
C ILE A 11 18.78 1.22 -12.57
N LEU A 12 18.41 2.48 -12.34
CA LEU A 12 17.07 2.85 -11.87
C LEU A 12 15.97 2.48 -12.87
N ASP A 13 16.26 2.58 -14.17
CA ASP A 13 15.32 2.20 -15.24
C ASP A 13 15.12 0.69 -15.37
N THR A 14 16.05 -0.13 -14.87
CA THR A 14 15.87 -1.59 -14.81
C THR A 14 15.01 -2.07 -13.64
N LEU A 15 14.73 -1.19 -12.66
CA LEU A 15 13.91 -1.55 -11.50
C LEU A 15 12.44 -1.60 -11.88
N THR A 16 11.75 -2.64 -11.43
CA THR A 16 10.30 -2.79 -11.61
C THR A 16 9.49 -1.84 -10.74
N ASP A 17 10.09 -1.34 -9.66
CA ASP A 17 9.48 -0.33 -8.82
C ASP A 17 9.32 0.99 -9.59
N HIS A 18 8.18 1.64 -9.41
CA HIS A 18 7.95 2.98 -9.95
C HIS A 18 8.65 3.96 -9.01
N ILE A 19 9.68 4.64 -9.51
CA ILE A 19 10.47 5.56 -8.69
C ILE A 19 10.30 7.00 -9.18
N ALA A 20 10.05 7.90 -8.23
CA ALA A 20 10.12 9.35 -8.41
C ALA A 20 11.03 9.96 -7.35
N VAL A 21 11.81 10.98 -7.71
CA VAL A 21 12.59 11.79 -6.78
C VAL A 21 12.01 13.19 -6.75
N ILE A 22 11.77 13.71 -5.55
CA ILE A 22 11.25 15.06 -5.32
C ILE A 22 12.18 15.89 -4.43
N ASP A 23 12.12 17.21 -4.56
CA ASP A 23 12.63 18.14 -3.54
C ASP A 23 11.65 18.31 -2.37
N LEU A 24 12.01 19.15 -1.39
CA LEU A 24 11.20 19.40 -0.19
C LEU A 24 9.90 20.16 -0.50
N GLU A 25 9.84 20.85 -1.63
CA GLU A 25 8.64 21.53 -2.13
C GLU A 25 7.70 20.57 -2.88
N GLY A 26 8.11 19.32 -3.11
CA GLY A 26 7.31 18.30 -3.78
C GLY A 26 7.50 18.25 -5.30
N LYS A 27 8.42 19.03 -5.87
CA LYS A 27 8.66 19.06 -7.31
C LYS A 27 9.44 17.83 -7.75
N ILE A 28 8.95 17.15 -8.78
CA ILE A 28 9.60 15.97 -9.35
C ILE A 28 10.87 16.38 -10.10
N LEU A 29 12.00 15.81 -9.70
CA LEU A 29 13.33 16.02 -10.29
C LEU A 29 13.76 14.85 -11.19
N TYR A 30 13.25 13.65 -10.91
CA TYR A 30 13.53 12.44 -11.68
C TYR A 30 12.37 11.45 -11.56
N VAL A 31 12.14 10.67 -12.62
CA VAL A 31 11.31 9.47 -12.61
C VAL A 31 12.00 8.37 -13.41
N ASN A 32 11.85 7.11 -13.01
CA ASN A 32 12.38 5.99 -13.80
C ASN A 32 11.41 5.57 -14.92
N GLN A 33 11.91 4.71 -15.80
CA GLN A 33 11.14 4.19 -16.93
C GLN A 33 9.85 3.47 -16.51
N SER A 34 9.87 2.69 -15.42
CA SER A 34 8.68 2.02 -14.89
C SER A 34 7.58 3.01 -14.51
N TRP A 35 7.93 4.13 -13.85
CA TRP A 35 6.98 5.21 -13.54
C TRP A 35 6.29 5.76 -14.79
N VAL A 36 7.08 6.04 -15.84
CA VAL A 36 6.57 6.59 -17.10
C VAL A 36 5.59 5.62 -17.77
N PHE A 37 5.95 4.34 -17.85
CA PHE A 37 5.07 3.33 -18.44
C PHE A 37 3.75 3.18 -17.68
N PHE A 38 3.79 3.17 -16.35
CA PHE A 38 2.59 3.12 -15.54
C PHE A 38 1.66 4.31 -15.80
N GLY A 39 2.21 5.52 -15.94
CA GLY A 39 1.43 6.70 -16.31
C GLY A 39 0.74 6.57 -17.67
N ILE A 40 1.45 6.06 -18.68
CA ILE A 40 0.92 5.84 -20.04
C ILE A 40 -0.21 4.80 -20.01
N GLU A 41 0.00 3.65 -19.36
CA GLU A 41 -0.99 2.57 -19.28
C GLU A 41 -2.29 3.00 -18.58
N ASN A 42 -2.18 3.84 -17.56
CA ASN A 42 -3.32 4.32 -16.79
C ASN A 42 -3.89 5.65 -17.31
N SER A 43 -3.49 6.07 -18.51
CA SER A 43 -3.91 7.33 -19.15
C SER A 43 -3.64 8.59 -18.31
N PHE A 44 -2.73 8.49 -17.33
CA PHE A 44 -2.18 9.63 -16.61
C PHE A 44 -1.14 10.30 -17.51
N SER A 45 -1.65 11.16 -18.39
CA SER A 45 -0.90 12.07 -19.25
C SER A 45 0.07 11.42 -20.24
N ALA A 46 -0.43 11.13 -21.44
CA ALA A 46 0.39 10.76 -22.60
C ALA A 46 1.31 11.90 -23.13
N SER A 47 1.40 13.05 -22.45
CA SER A 47 2.09 14.25 -22.97
C SER A 47 2.76 15.19 -21.95
N LYS A 48 2.69 14.94 -20.63
CA LYS A 48 3.40 15.78 -19.65
C LYS A 48 4.80 15.24 -19.39
N ASN A 49 5.77 16.13 -19.50
CA ASN A 49 7.05 15.96 -18.84
C ASN A 49 6.77 15.89 -17.31
N TRP A 50 6.98 14.74 -16.69
CA TRP A 50 6.83 14.55 -15.24
C TRP A 50 7.76 15.48 -14.45
N ILE A 51 8.94 15.75 -15.02
CA ILE A 51 9.93 16.60 -14.39
C ILE A 51 9.40 18.02 -14.28
N GLY A 52 9.42 18.54 -13.05
CA GLY A 52 8.97 19.87 -12.71
C GLY A 52 7.51 19.97 -12.26
N THR A 53 6.70 18.91 -12.39
CA THR A 53 5.36 18.88 -11.79
C THR A 53 5.46 18.66 -10.28
N ASN A 54 4.48 19.14 -9.53
CA ASN A 54 4.45 18.97 -8.08
C ASN A 54 3.66 17.70 -7.70
N TYR A 55 4.33 16.77 -7.02
CA TYR A 55 3.76 15.51 -6.55
C TYR A 55 2.75 15.72 -5.42
N LEU A 56 3.07 16.61 -4.46
CA LEU A 56 2.18 16.92 -3.34
C LEU A 56 0.89 17.59 -3.83
N GLU A 57 1.00 18.51 -4.79
CA GLU A 57 -0.17 19.13 -5.42
C GLU A 57 -1.06 18.09 -6.12
N ALA A 58 -0.46 17.09 -6.79
CA ALA A 58 -1.21 16.00 -7.41
C ALA A 58 -1.96 15.15 -6.36
N CYS A 59 -1.33 14.86 -5.23
CA CYS A 59 -1.98 14.17 -4.09
C CYS A 59 -3.11 15.01 -3.48
N SER A 60 -2.86 16.30 -3.25
CA SER A 60 -3.83 17.24 -2.70
C SER A 60 -5.06 17.38 -3.60
N LEU A 61 -4.87 17.52 -4.92
CA LEU A 61 -5.97 17.57 -5.89
C LEU A 61 -6.79 16.27 -5.94
N ALA A 62 -6.18 15.12 -5.66
CA ALA A 62 -6.91 13.86 -5.52
C ALA A 62 -7.71 13.84 -4.22
N ALA A 63 -7.10 14.26 -3.11
CA ALA A 63 -7.75 14.37 -1.80
C ALA A 63 -8.97 15.30 -1.82
N ASP A 64 -8.86 16.46 -2.47
CA ASP A 64 -9.96 17.43 -2.65
C ASP A 64 -11.15 16.85 -3.43
N ARG A 65 -10.92 15.82 -4.26
CA ARG A 65 -11.97 15.09 -4.99
C ARG A 65 -12.57 13.95 -4.16
N GLY A 66 -12.18 13.83 -2.89
CA GLY A 66 -12.65 12.80 -1.96
C GLY A 66 -11.82 11.51 -1.98
N ASP A 67 -10.66 11.49 -2.62
CA ASP A 67 -9.75 10.34 -2.55
C ASP A 67 -8.93 10.37 -1.25
N SER A 68 -9.34 9.58 -0.25
CA SER A 68 -8.62 9.48 1.02
C SER A 68 -7.18 9.00 0.85
N LEU A 69 -6.87 8.26 -0.23
CA LEU A 69 -5.53 7.75 -0.49
C LEU A 69 -4.54 8.88 -0.78
N GLY A 70 -4.97 9.90 -1.52
CA GLY A 70 -4.16 11.08 -1.83
C GLY A 70 -3.77 11.85 -0.56
N GLY A 71 -4.73 12.04 0.35
CA GLY A 71 -4.51 12.77 1.60
C GLY A 71 -3.54 12.06 2.55
N GLU A 72 -3.71 10.73 2.73
CA GLU A 72 -2.79 9.94 3.58
C GLU A 72 -1.37 9.90 3.02
N ALA A 73 -1.22 9.84 1.68
CA ALA A 73 0.09 9.89 1.03
C ALA A 73 0.75 11.27 1.22
N GLU A 74 0.01 12.36 1.07
CA GLU A 74 0.50 13.72 1.28
C GLU A 74 0.97 13.93 2.73
N GLU A 75 0.13 13.60 3.71
CA GLU A 75 0.48 13.70 5.13
C GLU A 75 1.73 12.86 5.46
N GLY A 76 1.81 11.66 4.91
CA GLY A 76 2.96 10.78 5.05
C GLY A 76 4.26 11.38 4.49
N ILE A 77 4.22 12.00 3.30
CA ILE A 77 5.39 12.65 2.72
C ILE A 77 5.80 13.87 3.56
N LEU A 78 4.84 14.70 3.96
CA LEU A 78 5.10 15.87 4.80
C LEU A 78 5.77 15.49 6.12
N SER A 79 5.37 14.36 6.72
CA SER A 79 6.00 13.82 7.94
C SER A 79 7.48 13.41 7.78
N VAL A 80 7.94 13.16 6.55
CA VAL A 80 9.36 12.87 6.27
C VAL A 80 10.13 14.15 5.97
N ILE A 81 9.48 15.12 5.31
CA ILE A 81 10.00 16.46 5.05
C ILE A 81 10.28 17.19 6.38
N ASP A 82 9.30 17.20 7.28
CA ASP A 82 9.37 17.87 8.59
C ASP A 82 10.25 17.14 9.63
N LYS A 83 10.76 15.95 9.28
CA LYS A 83 11.60 15.07 10.12
C LYS A 83 10.89 14.50 11.34
N THR A 84 9.55 14.47 11.36
CA THR A 84 8.80 13.74 12.39
C THR A 84 8.90 12.23 12.20
N ARG A 85 9.13 11.76 10.96
CA ARG A 85 9.42 10.37 10.62
C ARG A 85 10.69 10.29 9.76
N ASP A 86 11.52 9.29 10.03
CA ASP A 86 12.72 9.03 9.21
C ASP A 86 12.35 8.50 7.82
N ARG A 87 11.26 7.73 7.75
CA ARG A 87 10.71 7.11 6.54
C ARG A 87 9.20 6.92 6.69
N PHE A 88 8.50 6.87 5.57
CA PHE A 88 7.08 6.60 5.53
C PHE A 88 6.78 5.40 4.63
N TYR A 89 5.82 4.58 5.04
CA TYR A 89 5.33 3.40 4.32
C TYR A 89 3.82 3.45 4.31
N TYR A 90 3.23 3.21 3.14
CA TYR A 90 1.79 3.21 2.98
C TYR A 90 1.36 2.14 1.99
N GLU A 91 0.46 1.27 2.41
CA GLU A 91 -0.07 0.19 1.58
C GLU A 91 -1.49 0.53 1.20
N TYR A 92 -1.75 0.64 -0.10
CA TYR A 92 -3.05 1.07 -0.59
C TYR A 92 -3.51 0.22 -1.79
N PRO A 93 -4.82 0.01 -1.92
CA PRO A 93 -5.39 -0.62 -3.10
C PRO A 93 -5.40 0.36 -4.28
N CYS A 94 -5.03 -0.13 -5.45
CA CYS A 94 -5.24 0.55 -6.72
C CYS A 94 -5.98 -0.43 -7.63
N HIS A 95 -7.28 -0.54 -7.40
CA HIS A 95 -8.13 -1.46 -8.13
C HIS A 95 -8.62 -0.80 -9.42
N SER A 96 -8.39 -1.46 -10.55
CA SER A 96 -9.13 -1.18 -11.78
C SER A 96 -10.34 -2.12 -11.85
N PRO A 97 -11.34 -1.84 -12.70
CA PRO A 97 -12.46 -2.75 -12.89
C PRO A 97 -12.04 -4.15 -13.37
N GLN A 98 -10.86 -4.28 -13.98
CA GLN A 98 -10.34 -5.53 -14.53
C GLN A 98 -9.25 -6.17 -13.67
N GLU A 99 -8.64 -5.43 -12.73
CA GLU A 99 -7.48 -5.92 -11.99
C GLU A 99 -7.42 -5.36 -10.56
N GLN A 100 -7.22 -6.25 -9.60
CA GLN A 100 -7.02 -5.87 -8.20
C GLN A 100 -5.52 -5.76 -7.94
N ARG A 101 -4.99 -4.54 -7.84
CA ARG A 101 -3.59 -4.31 -7.47
C ARG A 101 -3.49 -3.69 -6.09
N TRP A 102 -2.45 -4.10 -5.35
CA TRP A 102 -2.02 -3.40 -4.14
C TRP A 102 -0.63 -2.84 -4.36
N PHE A 103 -0.44 -1.61 -3.91
CA PHE A 103 0.83 -0.93 -3.94
C PHE A 103 1.33 -0.71 -2.52
N GLN A 104 2.64 -0.82 -2.35
CA GLN A 104 3.34 -0.25 -1.21
C GLN A 104 4.09 0.99 -1.70
N MET A 105 3.65 2.15 -1.24
CA MET A 105 4.40 3.39 -1.32
C MET A 105 5.45 3.42 -0.21
N ARG A 106 6.65 3.85 -0.54
CA ARG A 106 7.71 4.16 0.42
C ARG A 106 8.30 5.52 0.11
N VAL A 107 8.50 6.30 1.16
CA VAL A 107 9.14 7.61 1.09
C VAL A 107 10.42 7.55 1.92
N THR A 108 11.56 7.75 1.27
CA THR A 108 12.88 7.70 1.91
C THR A 108 13.67 8.96 1.60
N PRO A 109 14.15 9.70 2.60
CA PRO A 109 14.95 10.89 2.37
C PRO A 109 16.41 10.52 2.09
N PHE A 110 17.11 11.40 1.36
CA PHE A 110 18.57 11.37 1.24
C PHE A 110 19.11 12.80 1.09
N ASP A 111 20.37 13.00 1.48
CA ASP A 111 21.07 14.28 1.39
C ASP A 111 22.15 14.20 0.30
N LEU A 112 22.24 15.24 -0.53
CA LEU A 112 23.25 15.39 -1.58
C LEU A 112 23.64 16.86 -1.68
N ASN A 113 24.94 17.16 -1.58
CA ASN A 113 25.48 18.53 -1.67
C ASN A 113 24.85 19.55 -0.69
N SER A 114 24.48 19.12 0.51
CA SER A 114 23.76 19.91 1.54
C SER A 114 22.29 20.19 1.25
N GLU A 115 21.77 19.66 0.14
CA GLU A 115 20.34 19.66 -0.18
C GLU A 115 19.72 18.31 0.17
N ARG A 116 18.43 18.32 0.52
CA ARG A 116 17.68 17.11 0.90
C ARG A 116 16.61 16.81 -0.14
N TYR A 117 16.48 15.53 -0.44
CA TYR A 117 15.55 15.02 -1.43
C TYR A 117 14.80 13.82 -0.87
N LEU A 118 13.70 13.45 -1.50
CA LEU A 118 12.94 12.27 -1.15
C LEU A 118 12.81 11.37 -2.36
N VAL A 119 13.04 10.07 -2.15
CA VAL A 119 12.70 9.01 -3.10
C VAL A 119 11.32 8.47 -2.72
N ILE A 120 10.39 8.58 -3.64
CA ILE A 120 9.08 7.93 -3.59
C ILE A 120 9.15 6.70 -4.48
N SER A 121 8.90 5.52 -3.92
CA SER A 121 8.83 4.26 -4.68
C SER A 121 7.49 3.59 -4.49
N HIS A 122 6.87 3.12 -5.56
CA HIS A 122 5.67 2.28 -5.54
C HIS A 122 5.99 0.87 -6.03
N SER A 123 5.94 -0.10 -5.11
CA SER A 123 6.11 -1.52 -5.41
C SER A 123 4.76 -2.23 -5.45
N ILE A 124 4.57 -3.14 -6.41
CA ILE A 124 3.37 -3.99 -6.45
C ILE A 124 3.53 -5.09 -5.40
N ILE A 125 2.54 -5.21 -4.51
CA ILE A 125 2.53 -6.19 -3.40
C ILE A 125 1.33 -7.14 -3.47
N THR A 126 0.65 -7.19 -4.61
CA THR A 126 -0.56 -8.00 -4.83
C THR A 126 -0.39 -9.47 -4.45
N GLU A 127 0.67 -10.13 -4.94
CA GLU A 127 0.90 -11.55 -4.64
C GLU A 127 1.12 -11.78 -3.14
N ARG A 128 1.84 -10.88 -2.47
CA ARG A 128 2.05 -10.93 -1.03
C ARG A 128 0.72 -10.80 -0.28
N LYS A 129 -0.13 -9.84 -0.67
CA LYS A 129 -1.46 -9.64 -0.06
C LYS A 129 -2.36 -10.85 -0.25
N LEU A 130 -2.41 -11.42 -1.45
CA LEU A 130 -3.19 -12.63 -1.74
C LEU A 130 -2.67 -13.84 -0.94
N ALA A 131 -1.36 -13.97 -0.77
CA ALA A 131 -0.76 -15.02 0.06
C ALA A 131 -1.10 -14.84 1.55
N GLU A 132 -1.02 -13.61 2.06
CA GLU A 132 -1.42 -13.25 3.44
C GLU A 132 -2.89 -13.61 3.69
N GLU A 133 -3.80 -13.22 2.78
CA GLU A 133 -5.22 -13.56 2.84
C GLU A 133 -5.46 -15.06 2.81
N GLN A 134 -4.74 -15.79 1.96
CA GLN A 134 -4.84 -17.24 1.87
C GLN A 134 -4.35 -17.92 3.16
N ILE A 135 -3.27 -17.45 3.76
CA ILE A 135 -2.77 -17.95 5.05
C ILE A 135 -3.82 -17.72 6.13
N VAL A 136 -4.39 -16.51 6.21
CA VAL A 136 -5.45 -16.20 7.18
C VAL A 136 -6.63 -17.14 6.99
N ARG A 137 -7.06 -17.36 5.74
CA ARG A 137 -8.15 -18.26 5.39
C ARG A 137 -7.86 -19.70 5.80
N LEU A 138 -6.70 -20.25 5.44
CA LEU A 138 -6.29 -21.61 5.82
C LEU A 138 -6.14 -21.76 7.33
N SER A 139 -5.73 -20.71 8.03
CA SER A 139 -5.62 -20.73 9.49
C SER A 139 -7.00 -20.77 10.18
N ARG A 140 -8.03 -20.18 9.57
CA ARG A 140 -9.36 -20.00 10.16
C ARG A 140 -10.40 -21.01 9.71
N LEU A 141 -10.16 -21.71 8.61
CA LEU A 141 -11.09 -22.68 8.06
C LEU A 141 -10.63 -24.12 8.34
N ASP A 142 -11.58 -25.01 8.52
CA ASP A 142 -11.38 -26.45 8.52
C ASP A 142 -11.16 -26.92 7.08
N SER A 143 -10.09 -27.69 6.85
CA SER A 143 -9.66 -28.08 5.50
C SER A 143 -10.61 -29.05 4.80
N LEU A 144 -11.44 -29.79 5.56
CA LEU A 144 -12.37 -30.78 5.01
C LEU A 144 -13.71 -30.15 4.63
N THR A 145 -14.21 -29.23 5.45
CA THR A 145 -15.55 -28.66 5.31
C THR A 145 -15.57 -27.24 4.76
N GLY A 146 -14.45 -26.52 4.81
CA GLY A 146 -14.38 -25.10 4.46
C GLY A 146 -15.09 -24.16 5.44
N LEU A 147 -15.63 -24.70 6.55
CA LEU A 147 -16.26 -23.93 7.61
C LEU A 147 -15.21 -23.33 8.55
N ALA A 148 -15.60 -22.34 9.35
CA ALA A 148 -14.79 -21.85 10.45
C ALA A 148 -14.33 -23.00 11.35
N ASN A 149 -13.03 -23.09 11.58
CA ASN A 149 -12.49 -24.09 12.50
C ASN A 149 -12.73 -23.69 13.95
N ARG A 150 -12.49 -24.65 14.86
CA ARG A 150 -12.70 -24.45 16.30
C ARG A 150 -11.92 -23.27 16.87
N ARG A 151 -10.67 -23.06 16.45
CA ARG A 151 -9.86 -21.95 16.92
C ARG A 151 -10.50 -20.61 16.58
N TYR A 152 -10.98 -20.45 15.35
CA TYR A 152 -11.69 -19.25 14.95
C TYR A 152 -13.01 -19.07 15.71
N PHE A 153 -13.76 -20.16 15.94
CA PHE A 153 -14.96 -20.12 16.78
C PHE A 153 -14.65 -19.64 18.21
N ASP A 154 -13.61 -20.17 18.85
CA ASP A 154 -13.23 -19.82 20.22
C ASP A 154 -12.83 -18.33 20.32
N GLU A 155 -12.03 -17.82 19.35
CA GLU A 155 -11.64 -16.41 19.25
C GLU A 155 -12.87 -15.49 19.05
N TRP A 156 -13.75 -15.86 18.11
CA TRP A 156 -14.97 -15.10 17.80
C TRP A 156 -15.93 -15.08 18.99
N PHE A 157 -16.18 -16.24 19.61
CA PHE A 157 -17.13 -16.37 20.72
C PHE A 157 -16.68 -15.54 21.94
N ALA A 158 -15.39 -15.51 22.25
CA ALA A 158 -14.87 -14.66 23.32
C ALA A 158 -15.11 -13.16 23.06
N ASN A 159 -14.90 -12.71 21.83
CA ASN A 159 -15.17 -11.31 21.45
C ASN A 159 -16.66 -10.96 21.54
N GLU A 160 -17.52 -11.86 21.03
CA GLU A 160 -18.96 -11.66 21.02
C GLU A 160 -19.55 -11.68 22.43
N TRP A 161 -19.03 -12.56 23.30
CA TRP A 161 -19.39 -12.59 24.72
C TRP A 161 -19.08 -11.25 25.41
N ASN A 162 -17.89 -10.70 25.18
CA ASN A 162 -17.48 -9.41 25.73
C ASN A 162 -18.36 -8.27 25.21
N ARG A 163 -18.74 -8.30 23.92
CA ARG A 163 -19.63 -7.31 23.30
C ARG A 163 -21.03 -7.36 23.92
N CYS A 164 -21.65 -8.53 23.97
CA CYS A 164 -22.97 -8.74 24.54
C CYS A 164 -23.02 -8.39 26.03
N THR A 165 -21.96 -8.66 26.79
CA THR A 165 -21.85 -8.25 28.20
C THR A 165 -21.89 -6.72 28.36
N ARG A 166 -21.15 -5.97 27.52
CA ARG A 166 -21.15 -4.50 27.54
C ARG A 166 -22.50 -3.91 27.13
N GLU A 167 -23.15 -4.52 26.14
CA GLU A 167 -24.43 -4.05 25.59
C GLU A 167 -25.64 -4.59 26.34
N GLN A 168 -25.44 -5.46 27.35
CA GLN A 168 -26.51 -6.20 28.03
C GLN A 168 -27.44 -6.95 27.07
N ALA A 169 -26.88 -7.45 25.97
CA ALA A 169 -27.60 -8.20 24.96
C ALA A 169 -27.54 -9.71 25.24
N PRO A 170 -28.64 -10.47 25.00
CA PRO A 170 -28.61 -11.92 25.13
C PRO A 170 -27.79 -12.58 24.00
N ILE A 171 -27.13 -13.70 24.31
CA ILE A 171 -26.44 -14.56 23.33
C ILE A 171 -26.99 -15.99 23.41
N SER A 172 -27.12 -16.65 22.26
CA SER A 172 -27.54 -18.06 22.16
C SER A 172 -26.51 -18.85 21.38
N LEU A 173 -26.16 -20.05 21.84
CA LEU A 173 -25.25 -20.98 21.16
C LEU A 173 -25.96 -22.30 20.91
N ALA A 174 -25.91 -22.78 19.67
CA ALA A 174 -26.38 -24.10 19.29
C ALA A 174 -25.19 -24.99 18.92
N ILE A 175 -25.10 -26.16 19.54
CA ILE A 175 -24.11 -27.19 19.20
C ILE A 175 -24.87 -28.35 18.58
N ILE A 176 -24.50 -28.69 17.35
CA ILE A 176 -25.14 -29.75 16.57
C ILE A 176 -24.11 -30.83 16.32
N ASP A 177 -24.35 -32.03 16.83
CA ASP A 177 -23.53 -33.20 16.57
C ASP A 177 -24.14 -34.02 15.43
N ILE A 178 -23.34 -34.33 14.42
CA ILE A 178 -23.78 -35.15 13.28
C ILE A 178 -23.55 -36.61 13.65
N ASN A 179 -24.62 -37.27 14.08
CA ASN A 179 -24.60 -38.71 14.38
C ASN A 179 -24.21 -39.53 13.12
N HIS A 180 -23.41 -40.58 13.29
CA HIS A 180 -22.90 -41.52 12.27
C HIS A 180 -21.60 -41.18 11.51
N PHE A 181 -20.76 -40.25 11.98
CA PHE A 181 -19.35 -40.23 11.57
C PHE A 181 -18.59 -41.41 12.20
N LYS A 182 -18.00 -42.29 11.37
CA LYS A 182 -17.12 -43.40 11.78
C LYS A 182 -15.66 -43.00 11.71
#